data_AF-A0A0G1M2S0-F1
#
_entry.id   AF-A0A0G1M2S0-F1
#
_cell.length_a   1.000
_cell.length_b   1.000
_cell.length_c   1.000
_cell.angle_alpha   90.00
_cell.angle_beta   90.00
_cell.angle_gamma   90.00
#
_symmetry.space_group_name_H-M   'P 1'
#
loop_
_entity.id
_entity.type
_entity.pdbx_description
1 polymer ?
#
loop_
_entity_poly.entity_id
_entity_poly.type
_entity_poly.pdbx_seq_one_letter_code
_entity_poly.pdbx_strand_id
1 'polypeptide(L)'
;MKTKKDKTTKIITTKLPGETEQQYLAWLLYCEAGSIRRLLHVWTGLRQGVGEMSADFVEKLGKPPVVRTLDRWSKNFQWVKRTELKLEEDLLALRNETKRIATSRTHKIAEAFKRSIELKLKQLKKGEGVSASDVKAMWEMFRTELGLSTGKTEVAHTINEEDQKPPTPEEQALGKEIDQAVKNFYDRQRNTTKK
;
A
#
# COMPACT_ATOMS: atom_id res chain seq x y z
N MET A 1 36.64 -4.38 11.80
CA MET A 1 35.30 -4.14 11.24
C MET A 1 35.03 -2.64 11.29
N LYS A 2 35.01 -1.96 10.13
CA LYS A 2 34.70 -0.52 10.09
C LYS A 2 33.20 -0.35 10.30
N THR A 3 32.83 0.22 11.44
CA THR A 3 31.47 0.70 11.71
C THR A 3 31.09 1.68 10.60
N LYS A 4 30.16 1.26 9.73
CA LYS A 4 29.47 2.19 8.83
C LYS A 4 28.82 3.23 9.74
N LYS A 5 29.34 4.46 9.72
CA LYS A 5 28.62 5.63 10.21
C LYS A 5 27.27 5.61 9.49
N ASP A 6 26.20 5.31 10.22
CA ASP A 6 24.87 5.70 9.81
C ASP A 6 24.93 7.19 9.56
N LYS A 7 24.98 7.56 8.28
CA LYS A 7 24.57 8.90 7.87
C LYS A 7 23.10 8.92 8.22
N THR A 8 22.79 9.45 9.41
CA THR A 8 21.47 9.97 9.71
C THR A 8 21.11 10.88 8.54
N THR A 9 20.31 10.36 7.62
CA THR A 9 19.64 11.10 6.58
C THR A 9 18.90 12.18 7.34
N LYS A 10 19.47 13.39 7.36
CA LYS A 10 18.89 14.54 8.04
C LYS A 10 17.53 14.73 7.39
N ILE A 11 16.50 14.40 8.15
CA ILE A 11 15.09 14.46 7.75
C ILE A 11 14.84 15.81 7.05
N ILE A 12 14.61 15.79 5.73
CA ILE A 12 14.38 16.99 4.91
C ILE A 12 12.95 17.53 5.12
N THR A 13 12.11 16.77 5.83
CA THR A 13 10.81 17.22 6.30
C THR A 13 10.89 18.21 7.47
N THR A 14 12.07 18.48 8.03
CA THR A 14 12.23 19.55 9.02
C THR A 14 12.32 20.93 8.37
N LYS A 15 11.84 21.95 9.10
CA LYS A 15 11.92 23.36 8.71
C LYS A 15 13.36 23.75 8.38
N LEU A 16 13.58 24.36 7.21
CA LEU A 16 14.92 24.76 6.79
C LEU A 16 15.45 25.96 7.61
N PRO A 17 16.77 26.08 7.81
CA PRO A 17 17.36 27.28 8.36
C PRO A 17 17.00 28.52 7.51
N GLY A 18 16.41 29.55 8.12
CA GLY A 18 15.96 30.76 7.43
C GLY A 18 14.57 30.67 6.80
N GLU A 19 13.91 29.51 6.85
CA GLU A 19 12.48 29.37 6.54
C GLU A 19 11.67 29.90 7.73
N THR A 20 10.62 30.67 7.49
CA THR A 20 9.66 31.06 8.54
C THR A 20 8.69 29.92 8.82
N GLU A 21 7.99 29.95 9.96
CA GLU A 21 6.98 28.92 10.27
C GLU A 21 5.87 28.93 9.21
N GLN A 22 5.40 30.10 8.78
CA GLN A 22 4.42 30.22 7.70
C GLN A 22 4.90 29.60 6.38
N GLN A 23 6.14 29.86 5.96
CA GLN A 23 6.71 29.29 4.73
C GLN A 23 6.81 27.77 4.79
N TYR A 24 7.18 27.25 5.94
CA TYR A 24 7.23 25.81 6.18
C TYR A 24 5.84 25.18 6.15
N LEU A 25 4.84 25.76 6.82
CA LEU A 25 3.46 25.27 6.77
C LEU A 25 2.87 25.37 5.36
N ALA A 26 3.23 26.41 4.60
CA ALA A 26 2.86 26.53 3.19
C ALA A 26 3.49 25.42 2.33
N TRP A 27 4.72 24.99 2.63
CA TRP A 27 5.34 23.85 1.98
C TRP A 27 4.65 22.52 2.36
N LEU A 28 4.23 22.33 3.61
CA LEU A 28 3.44 21.17 4.00
C LEU A 28 2.11 21.12 3.22
N LEU A 29 1.41 22.25 3.15
CA LEU A 29 0.18 22.36 2.38
C LEU A 29 0.43 22.17 0.86
N TYR A 30 1.59 22.59 0.36
CA TYR A 30 2.01 22.34 -1.02
C TYR A 30 2.20 20.84 -1.30
N CYS A 31 2.74 20.08 -0.35
CA CYS A 31 2.88 18.62 -0.48
C CYS A 31 1.53 17.94 -0.69
N GLU A 32 0.46 18.43 -0.05
CA GLU A 32 -0.90 17.92 -0.21
C GLU A 32 -1.56 18.42 -1.51
N ALA A 33 -1.40 19.71 -1.82
CA ALA A 33 -2.06 20.33 -2.96
C ALA A 33 -1.43 19.98 -4.33
N GLY A 34 -0.13 19.67 -4.35
CA GLY A 34 0.63 19.27 -5.54
C GLY A 34 0.90 20.38 -6.57
N SER A 35 0.44 21.61 -6.34
CA SER A 35 0.75 22.78 -7.18
C SER A 35 0.48 24.10 -6.46
N ILE A 36 1.13 25.18 -6.89
CA ILE A 36 0.96 26.52 -6.31
C ILE A 36 -0.47 27.05 -6.46
N ARG A 37 -1.12 26.78 -7.59
CA ARG A 37 -2.51 27.22 -7.83
C ARG A 37 -3.49 26.52 -6.88
N ARG A 38 -3.35 25.20 -6.71
CA ARG A 38 -4.17 24.44 -5.76
C ARG A 38 -3.86 24.82 -4.32
N LEU A 39 -2.59 25.01 -3.98
CA LEU A 39 -2.16 25.50 -2.66
C LEU A 39 -2.91 26.78 -2.29
N LEU A 40 -2.95 27.77 -3.19
CA LEU A 40 -3.66 29.02 -2.92
C LEU A 40 -5.17 28.80 -2.73
N HIS A 41 -5.77 27.94 -3.54
CA HIS A 41 -7.20 27.60 -3.41
C HIS A 41 -7.51 26.95 -2.06
N VAL A 42 -6.73 25.93 -1.67
CA VAL A 42 -6.89 25.23 -0.39
C VAL A 42 -6.64 26.17 0.79
N TRP A 43 -5.56 26.96 0.76
CA TRP A 43 -5.26 27.93 1.80
C TRP A 43 -6.39 28.96 1.98
N THR A 44 -6.97 29.43 0.87
CA THR A 44 -8.13 30.33 0.93
C THR A 44 -9.34 29.63 1.54
N GLY A 45 -9.62 28.38 1.13
CA GLY A 45 -10.73 27.59 1.65
C GLY A 45 -10.62 27.29 3.16
N LEU A 46 -9.42 26.98 3.65
CA LEU A 46 -9.17 26.73 5.08
C LEU A 46 -9.56 27.92 5.95
N ARG A 47 -9.37 29.16 5.46
CA ARG A 47 -9.81 30.37 6.17
C ARG A 47 -11.32 30.60 6.12
N GLN A 48 -12.00 29.98 5.16
CA GLN A 48 -13.46 30.02 5.04
C GLN A 48 -14.12 28.86 5.83
N GLY A 49 -13.35 28.10 6.60
CA GLY A 49 -13.84 26.94 7.35
C GLY A 49 -14.03 25.69 6.49
N VAL A 50 -13.44 25.65 5.29
CA VAL A 50 -13.53 24.52 4.37
C VAL A 50 -12.29 23.64 4.53
N GLY A 51 -12.44 22.51 5.23
CA GLY A 51 -11.41 21.48 5.40
C GLY A 51 -11.23 20.98 6.84
N GLU A 52 -10.53 19.85 6.99
CA GLU A 52 -10.24 19.19 8.28
C GLU A 52 -8.80 19.49 8.74
N MET A 53 -8.48 20.77 8.97
CA MET A 53 -7.19 21.18 9.56
C MET A 53 -7.41 21.74 10.96
N SER A 54 -6.42 21.57 11.85
CA SER A 54 -6.51 22.12 13.20
C SER A 54 -6.51 23.66 13.17
N ALA A 55 -7.23 24.27 14.13
CA ALA A 55 -7.31 25.72 14.27
C ALA A 55 -5.90 26.36 14.41
N ASP A 56 -5.03 25.73 15.19
CA ASP A 56 -3.64 26.15 15.39
C ASP A 56 -2.84 26.19 14.08
N PHE A 57 -3.09 25.24 13.16
CA PHE A 57 -2.42 25.22 11.86
C PHE A 57 -2.87 26.40 11.01
N VAL A 58 -4.18 26.67 10.95
CA VAL A 58 -4.76 27.78 10.17
C VAL A 58 -4.29 29.14 10.71
N GLU A 59 -4.18 29.27 12.04
CA GLU A 59 -3.70 30.48 12.69
C GLU A 59 -2.23 30.77 12.30
N LYS A 60 -1.34 29.80 12.48
CA LYS A 60 0.09 29.92 12.15
C LYS A 60 0.36 30.07 10.66
N LEU A 61 -0.47 29.45 9.82
CA LEU A 61 -0.38 29.58 8.37
C LEU A 61 -0.74 31.02 7.94
N GLY A 62 -1.54 31.76 8.70
CA GLY A 62 -1.75 33.18 8.42
C GLY A 62 -2.49 33.44 7.10
N LYS A 63 -2.41 34.68 6.60
CA LYS A 63 -3.09 35.08 5.35
C LYS A 63 -2.34 34.55 4.12
N PRO A 64 -3.05 34.06 3.09
CA PRO A 64 -2.41 33.58 1.88
C PRO A 64 -1.68 34.72 1.17
N PRO A 65 -0.40 34.56 0.83
CA PRO A 65 0.33 35.52 0.02
C PRO A 65 -0.08 35.40 -1.46
N VAL A 66 0.31 36.39 -2.26
CA VAL A 66 0.08 36.35 -3.71
C VAL A 66 0.89 35.25 -4.39
N VAL A 67 0.41 34.76 -5.54
CA VAL A 67 1.04 33.67 -6.32
C VAL A 67 2.53 33.92 -6.56
N ARG A 68 2.93 35.14 -6.93
CA ARG A 68 4.33 35.50 -7.17
C ARG A 68 5.23 35.26 -5.95
N THR A 69 4.70 35.46 -4.75
CA THR A 69 5.43 35.22 -3.50
C THR A 69 5.59 33.72 -3.25
N LEU A 70 4.54 32.92 -3.53
CA LEU A 70 4.61 31.46 -3.45
C LEU A 70 5.60 30.88 -4.47
N ASP A 71 5.63 31.39 -5.70
CA ASP A 71 6.62 31.01 -6.70
C ASP A 71 8.05 31.27 -6.21
N ARG A 72 8.27 32.44 -5.59
CA ARG A 72 9.57 32.80 -5.01
C ARG A 72 9.94 31.86 -3.87
N TRP A 73 9.02 31.54 -2.96
CA TRP A 73 9.26 30.61 -1.87
C TRP A 73 9.55 29.20 -2.38
N SER A 74 8.75 28.72 -3.33
CA SER A 74 8.94 27.42 -3.97
C SER A 74 10.33 27.27 -4.58
N LYS A 75 10.85 28.32 -5.23
CA LYS A 75 12.22 28.32 -5.78
C LYS A 75 13.28 28.42 -4.69
N ASN A 76 13.15 29.40 -3.79
CA ASN A 76 14.14 29.67 -2.74
C ASN A 76 14.34 28.48 -1.80
N PHE A 77 13.25 27.82 -1.44
CA PHE A 77 13.26 26.67 -0.52
C PHE A 77 13.11 25.34 -1.25
N GLN A 78 13.27 25.31 -2.57
CA GLN A 78 13.31 24.09 -3.39
C GLN A 78 12.14 23.12 -3.14
N TRP A 79 10.91 23.65 -3.07
CA TRP A 79 9.72 22.89 -2.67
C TRP A 79 9.52 21.62 -3.50
N VAL A 80 9.66 21.70 -4.82
CA VAL A 80 9.52 20.52 -5.72
C VAL A 80 10.46 19.40 -5.30
N LYS A 81 11.76 19.69 -5.22
CA LYS A 81 12.79 18.71 -4.84
C LYS A 81 12.57 18.18 -3.42
N ARG A 82 12.18 19.03 -2.47
CA ARG A 82 11.89 18.59 -1.09
C ARG A 82 10.66 17.70 -1.03
N THR A 83 9.63 17.98 -1.81
CA THR A 83 8.42 17.17 -1.86
C THR A 83 8.70 15.81 -2.50
N GLU A 84 9.51 15.73 -3.56
CA GLU A 84 9.97 14.46 -4.13
C GLU A 84 10.74 13.62 -3.10
N LEU A 85 11.71 14.23 -2.41
CA LEU A 85 12.49 13.53 -1.37
C LEU A 85 11.61 13.09 -0.19
N LYS A 86 10.66 13.94 0.24
CA LYS A 86 9.68 13.57 1.27
C LYS A 86 8.83 12.38 0.82
N LEU A 87 8.38 12.36 -0.44
CA LEU A 87 7.59 11.26 -0.97
C LEU A 87 8.39 9.95 -0.98
N GLU A 88 9.66 9.99 -1.38
CA GLU A 88 10.54 8.81 -1.33
C GLU A 88 10.73 8.30 0.11
N GLU A 89 10.94 9.19 1.08
CA GLU A 89 11.05 8.86 2.50
C GLU A 89 9.75 8.24 3.03
N ASP A 90 8.60 8.85 2.72
CA ASP A 90 7.28 8.38 3.14
C ASP A 90 6.97 7.01 2.51
N LEU A 91 7.29 6.78 1.23
CA LEU A 91 7.14 5.49 0.56
C LEU A 91 8.02 4.41 1.20
N LEU A 92 9.25 4.75 1.57
CA LEU A 92 10.16 3.83 2.25
C LEU A 92 9.66 3.50 3.66
N ALA A 93 9.14 4.49 4.39
CA ALA A 93 8.52 4.29 5.70
C ALA A 93 7.29 3.37 5.60
N LEU A 94 6.38 3.64 4.66
CA LEU A 94 5.21 2.80 4.39
C LEU A 94 5.60 1.37 4.01
N ARG A 95 6.63 1.21 3.17
CA ARG A 95 7.13 -0.13 2.81
C ARG A 95 7.68 -0.87 4.02
N ASN A 96 8.40 -0.19 4.89
CA ASN A 96 8.94 -0.79 6.12
C ASN A 96 7.83 -1.15 7.11
N GLU A 97 6.82 -0.29 7.26
CA GLU A 97 5.65 -0.57 8.08
C GLU A 97 4.84 -1.75 7.54
N THR A 98 4.60 -1.77 6.23
CA THR A 98 3.93 -2.89 5.54
C THR A 98 4.67 -4.21 5.77
N LYS A 99 6.01 -4.21 5.63
CA LYS A 99 6.83 -5.38 5.94
C LYS A 99 6.70 -5.79 7.41
N ARG A 100 6.72 -4.85 8.35
CA ARG A 100 6.56 -5.13 9.78
C ARG A 100 5.19 -5.73 10.09
N ILE A 101 4.13 -5.20 9.48
CA ILE A 101 2.76 -5.73 9.61
C ILE A 101 2.69 -7.15 9.07
N ALA A 102 3.23 -7.39 7.86
CA ALA A 102 3.28 -8.72 7.27
C ALA A 102 4.01 -9.72 8.19
N THR A 103 5.22 -9.39 8.63
CA THR A 103 6.00 -10.24 9.56
C THR A 103 5.25 -10.49 10.87
N SER A 104 4.62 -9.46 11.44
CA SER A 104 3.83 -9.61 12.67
C SER A 104 2.61 -10.51 12.47
N ARG A 105 1.92 -10.37 11.34
CA ARG A 105 0.77 -11.18 10.96
C ARG A 105 1.17 -12.65 10.79
N THR A 106 2.23 -12.92 10.03
CA THR A 106 2.78 -14.27 9.87
C THR A 106 3.16 -14.89 11.21
N HIS A 107 3.82 -14.13 12.09
CA HIS A 107 4.18 -14.61 13.44
C HIS A 107 2.93 -14.98 14.28
N LYS A 108 1.92 -14.10 14.31
CA LYS A 108 0.68 -14.35 15.07
C LYS A 108 -0.05 -15.60 14.57
N ILE A 109 -0.11 -15.80 13.25
CA ILE A 109 -0.75 -16.97 12.65
C ILE A 109 0.06 -18.24 12.94
N ALA A 110 1.40 -18.19 12.87
CA ALA A 110 2.27 -19.30 13.26
C ALA A 110 2.07 -19.71 14.73
N GLU A 111 2.00 -18.73 15.63
CA GLU A 111 1.77 -18.95 17.05
C GLU A 111 0.38 -19.55 17.32
N ALA A 112 -0.66 -19.03 16.64
CA ALA A 112 -2.01 -19.55 16.76
C ALA A 112 -2.11 -21.00 16.24
N PHE A 113 -1.45 -21.32 15.13
CA PHE A 113 -1.36 -22.68 14.62
C PHE A 113 -0.67 -23.63 15.61
N LYS A 114 0.47 -23.23 16.18
CA LYS A 114 1.17 -23.99 17.23
C LYS A 114 0.25 -24.27 18.43
N ARG A 115 -0.43 -23.24 18.94
CA ARG A 115 -1.35 -23.37 20.09
C ARG A 115 -2.51 -24.33 19.79
N SER A 116 -3.07 -24.27 18.58
CA SER A 116 -4.12 -25.21 18.15
C SER A 116 -3.64 -26.66 18.16
N ILE A 117 -2.43 -26.94 17.64
CA ILE A 117 -1.85 -28.30 17.69
C ILE A 117 -1.64 -28.75 19.14
N GLU A 118 -1.03 -27.92 19.98
CA GLU A 118 -0.75 -28.25 21.38
C GLU A 118 -2.03 -28.56 22.17
N LEU A 119 -3.09 -27.78 21.94
CA LEU A 119 -4.39 -28.02 22.56
C LEU A 119 -4.96 -29.37 22.16
N LYS A 120 -5.00 -29.67 20.85
CA LYS A 120 -5.53 -30.95 20.35
C LYS A 120 -4.70 -32.14 20.84
N LEU A 121 -3.37 -32.02 20.91
CA LEU A 121 -2.51 -33.05 21.49
C LEU A 121 -2.81 -33.30 22.97
N LYS A 122 -3.09 -32.25 23.76
CA LYS A 122 -3.49 -32.40 25.17
C LYS A 122 -4.83 -33.12 25.30
N GLN A 123 -5.80 -32.83 24.43
CA GLN A 123 -7.11 -33.49 24.41
C GLN A 123 -6.99 -34.98 24.07
N LEU A 124 -6.20 -35.31 23.04
CA LEU A 124 -5.91 -36.71 22.67
C LEU A 124 -5.29 -37.50 23.83
N LYS A 125 -4.32 -36.90 24.55
CA LYS A 125 -3.69 -37.54 25.73
C LYS A 125 -4.68 -37.82 26.86
N LYS A 126 -5.78 -37.08 26.94
CA LYS A 126 -6.85 -37.28 27.92
C LYS A 126 -7.93 -38.26 27.45
N GLY A 127 -7.82 -38.79 26.23
CA GLY A 127 -8.84 -39.65 25.63
C GLY A 127 -10.09 -38.89 25.17
N GLU A 128 -10.03 -37.56 25.07
CA GLU A 128 -11.15 -36.74 24.58
C GLU A 128 -11.26 -36.84 23.04
N GLY A 129 -12.49 -36.77 22.52
CA GLY A 129 -12.74 -36.68 21.08
C GLY A 129 -12.25 -35.35 20.52
N VAL A 130 -11.46 -35.40 19.45
CA VAL A 130 -10.81 -34.21 18.87
C VAL A 130 -11.26 -33.98 17.43
N SER A 131 -11.85 -32.80 17.17
CA SER A 131 -12.04 -32.29 15.81
C SER A 131 -10.74 -31.68 15.27
N ALA A 132 -10.41 -32.01 14.02
CA ALA A 132 -9.27 -31.45 13.30
C ALA A 132 -9.58 -30.15 12.54
N SER A 133 -10.84 -29.67 12.56
CA SER A 133 -11.29 -28.48 11.81
C SER A 133 -10.45 -27.23 12.11
N ASP A 134 -10.21 -26.95 13.39
CA ASP A 134 -9.53 -25.73 13.83
C ASP A 134 -8.03 -25.78 13.50
N VAL A 135 -7.44 -26.97 13.57
CA VAL A 135 -6.04 -27.21 13.19
C VAL A 135 -5.86 -27.03 11.69
N LYS A 136 -6.81 -27.56 10.89
CA LYS A 136 -6.81 -27.41 9.44
C LYS A 136 -6.97 -25.94 9.03
N ALA A 137 -7.92 -25.22 9.61
CA ALA A 137 -8.14 -23.80 9.30
C ALA A 137 -6.88 -22.96 9.63
N MET A 138 -6.27 -23.18 10.80
CA MET A 138 -5.03 -22.48 11.16
C MET A 138 -3.83 -22.86 10.28
N TRP A 139 -3.75 -24.12 9.86
CA TRP A 139 -2.74 -24.58 8.91
C TRP A 139 -2.91 -23.92 7.53
N GLU A 140 -4.13 -23.81 7.02
CA GLU A 140 -4.43 -23.13 5.74
C GLU A 140 -4.07 -21.65 5.80
N MET A 141 -4.42 -20.98 6.91
CA MET A 141 -4.01 -19.58 7.15
C MET A 141 -2.49 -19.45 7.18
N PHE A 142 -1.80 -20.33 7.90
CA PHE A 142 -0.34 -20.31 7.99
C PHE A 142 0.34 -20.54 6.63
N ARG A 143 -0.14 -21.50 5.84
CA ARG A 143 0.35 -21.75 4.48
C ARG A 143 0.16 -20.54 3.58
N THR A 144 -1.03 -19.93 3.63
CA THR A 144 -1.35 -18.72 2.85
C THR A 144 -0.42 -17.57 3.20
N GLU A 145 -0.12 -17.35 4.48
CA GLU A 145 0.83 -16.32 4.92
C GLU A 145 2.27 -16.56 4.45
N LEU A 146 2.66 -17.82 4.26
CA LEU A 146 3.96 -18.20 3.72
C LEU A 146 4.00 -18.16 2.17
N GLY A 147 2.89 -17.78 1.52
CA GLY A 147 2.77 -17.81 0.06
C GLY A 147 2.68 -19.24 -0.51
N LEU A 148 2.33 -20.23 0.31
CA LEU A 148 2.17 -21.62 -0.11
C LEU A 148 0.72 -21.87 -0.54
N SER A 149 0.53 -22.49 -1.71
CA SER A 149 -0.78 -22.93 -2.20
C SER A 149 -1.44 -23.87 -1.19
N THR A 150 -2.72 -23.68 -0.86
CA THR A 150 -3.50 -24.56 0.03
C THR A 150 -4.17 -25.73 -0.71
N GLY A 151 -4.13 -25.76 -2.05
CA GLY A 151 -4.75 -26.80 -2.89
C GLY A 151 -3.89 -28.05 -3.12
N LYS A 152 -4.50 -29.11 -3.69
CA LYS A 152 -3.79 -30.30 -4.22
C LYS A 152 -3.07 -30.04 -5.55
N THR A 153 -3.41 -28.94 -6.22
CA THR A 153 -2.61 -28.41 -7.30
C THR A 153 -1.42 -27.70 -6.68
N GLU A 154 -0.24 -28.29 -6.84
CA GLU A 154 0.98 -27.51 -6.96
C GLU A 154 0.69 -26.45 -8.01
N VAL A 155 0.30 -25.26 -7.57
CA VAL A 155 0.49 -24.10 -8.43
C VAL A 155 1.99 -24.00 -8.48
N ALA A 156 2.57 -24.43 -9.60
CA ALA A 156 3.96 -24.22 -9.95
C ALA A 156 4.18 -22.70 -9.96
N HIS A 157 4.33 -22.10 -8.78
CA HIS A 157 4.64 -20.71 -8.58
C HIS A 157 6.13 -20.50 -8.79
N THR A 158 6.53 -20.76 -10.02
CA THR A 158 7.56 -20.01 -10.72
C THR A 158 7.00 -19.88 -12.13
N ILE A 159 6.11 -18.89 -12.33
CA ILE A 159 5.89 -18.36 -13.67
C ILE A 159 7.26 -17.77 -14.04
N ASN A 160 8.05 -18.53 -14.78
CA ASN A 160 9.31 -18.05 -15.29
C ASN A 160 8.97 -17.00 -16.35
N GLU A 161 9.17 -15.72 -16.01
CA GLU A 161 8.84 -14.60 -16.91
C GLU A 161 9.59 -14.70 -18.24
N GLU A 162 10.74 -15.39 -18.27
CA GLU A 162 11.50 -15.67 -19.50
C GLU A 162 10.79 -16.65 -20.45
N ASP A 163 9.89 -17.49 -19.94
CA ASP A 163 9.11 -18.45 -20.74
C ASP A 163 7.78 -17.87 -21.24
N GLN A 164 7.44 -16.64 -20.85
CA GLN A 164 6.24 -15.92 -21.32
C GLN A 164 6.50 -15.33 -22.71
N LYS A 165 6.29 -16.14 -23.76
CA LYS A 165 6.31 -15.65 -25.15
C LYS A 165 4.92 -15.13 -25.54
N PRO A 166 4.83 -14.04 -26.32
CA PRO A 166 3.56 -13.65 -26.93
C PRO A 166 2.99 -14.83 -27.73
N PRO A 167 1.67 -15.09 -27.65
CA PRO A 167 1.06 -16.20 -28.35
C PRO A 167 1.30 -16.07 -29.85
N THR A 168 1.68 -17.17 -30.47
CA THR A 168 1.88 -17.28 -31.92
C THR A 168 0.58 -16.95 -32.67
N PRO A 169 0.64 -16.60 -33.97
CA PRO A 169 -0.57 -16.29 -34.75
C PRO A 169 -1.61 -17.43 -34.75
N GLU A 170 -1.15 -18.68 -34.72
CA GLU A 170 -2.01 -19.86 -34.64
C GLU A 170 -2.68 -19.99 -33.26
N GLU A 171 -1.93 -19.76 -32.17
CA GLU A 171 -2.47 -19.75 -30.81
C GLU A 171 -3.45 -18.59 -30.58
N GLN A 172 -3.23 -17.44 -31.21
CA GLN A 172 -4.17 -16.32 -31.17
C GLN A 172 -5.46 -16.62 -31.93
N ALA A 173 -5.38 -17.31 -33.07
CA ALA A 173 -6.56 -17.73 -33.82
C ALA A 173 -7.38 -18.75 -33.01
N LEU A 174 -6.71 -19.76 -32.44
CA LEU A 174 -7.33 -20.75 -31.55
C LEU A 174 -7.94 -20.09 -30.30
N GLY A 175 -7.22 -19.14 -29.69
CA GLY A 175 -7.72 -18.39 -28.54
C GLY A 175 -9.00 -17.62 -28.85
N LYS A 176 -9.07 -16.97 -30.01
CA LYS A 176 -10.29 -16.28 -30.48
C LYS A 176 -11.45 -17.25 -30.70
N GLU A 177 -11.19 -18.44 -31.23
CA GLU A 177 -12.23 -19.47 -31.41
C GLU A 177 -12.78 -19.95 -30.07
N ILE A 178 -11.91 -20.17 -29.08
CA ILE A 178 -12.28 -20.55 -27.72
C ILE A 178 -13.11 -19.44 -27.07
N ASP A 179 -12.64 -18.18 -27.13
CA ASP A 179 -13.36 -17.03 -26.57
C ASP A 179 -14.75 -16.86 -27.20
N GLN A 180 -14.86 -17.07 -28.52
CA GLN A 180 -16.13 -17.02 -29.22
C GLN A 180 -17.05 -18.18 -28.81
N ALA A 181 -16.52 -19.38 -28.62
CA ALA A 181 -17.29 -20.52 -28.14
C ALA A 181 -17.82 -20.30 -26.70
N VAL A 182 -16.98 -19.76 -25.82
CA VAL A 182 -17.34 -19.40 -24.44
C VAL A 182 -18.41 -18.31 -24.43
N LYS A 183 -18.24 -17.26 -25.23
CA LYS A 183 -19.24 -16.19 -25.37
C LYS A 183 -20.59 -16.72 -25.85
N ASN A 184 -20.57 -17.57 -26.89
CA ASN A 184 -21.78 -18.19 -27.43
C ASN A 184 -22.50 -19.07 -26.39
N PHE A 185 -21.76 -19.79 -25.54
CA PHE A 185 -22.32 -20.58 -24.46
C PHE A 185 -23.06 -19.70 -23.44
N TYR A 186 -22.43 -18.63 -22.98
CA TYR A 186 -23.03 -17.72 -22.00
C TYR A 186 -24.19 -16.90 -22.57
N ASP A 187 -24.14 -16.48 -23.84
CA ASP A 187 -25.24 -15.78 -24.49
C ASP A 187 -26.48 -16.68 -24.64
N ARG A 188 -26.29 -17.98 -24.92
CA ARG A 188 -27.38 -18.96 -24.93
C ARG A 188 -28.03 -19.12 -23.55
N GLN A 189 -27.22 -19.24 -22.50
CA GLN A 189 -27.68 -19.30 -21.11
C GLN A 189 -28.47 -18.05 -20.68
N ARG A 190 -28.04 -16.87 -21.13
CA ARG A 190 -28.69 -15.58 -20.83
C ARG A 190 -30.02 -15.38 -21.55
N ASN A 191 -30.18 -15.98 -22.73
CA ASN A 191 -31.41 -15.91 -23.50
C ASN A 191 -32.45 -16.95 -23.06
N THR A 192 -32.03 -18.07 -22.46
CA THR A 192 -32.95 -19.06 -21.87
C THR A 192 -33.55 -18.62 -20.53
N THR A 193 -32.91 -17.68 -19.82
CA THR A 193 -33.36 -17.15 -18.51
C THR A 193 -34.28 -15.92 -18.62
N LYS A 194 -34.56 -15.43 -19.85
CA LYS A 194 -35.45 -14.28 -20.13
C LYS A 194 -36.85 -14.68 -20.60
N LYS A 195 -37.23 -15.96 -20.52
CA LYS A 195 -38.60 -16.43 -20.79
C LYS A 195 -39.37 -16.64 -19.50
#